data_AF-A0A7C1SFN7-F1
#
_entry.id   AF-A0A7C1SFN7-F1
#
_cell.length_a   1.000
_cell.length_b   1.000
_cell.length_c   1.000
_cell.angle_alpha   90.00
_cell.angle_beta   90.00
_cell.angle_gamma   90.00
#
_symmetry.space_group_name_H-M   'P 1'
#
loop_
_entity.id
_entity.type
_entity.pdbx_description
1 polymer ?
#
loop_
_entity_poly.entity_id
_entity_poly.type
_entity_poly.pdbx_seq_one_letter_code
_entity_poly.pdbx_strand_id
1 'polypeptide(L)' 'MTIHEMFEDAFRGMHGKELCTYEIEKILKDKFPEIKIGSIRPNDHAEGNKCPCKCAKSERRIFDRLMRGKFRVI' A
#
# COMPACT_ATOMS: atom_id res chain seq x y z
N MET A 1 9.08 12.66 -6.32
CA MET A 1 8.06 11.61 -6.14
C MET A 1 8.23 11.04 -4.75
N THR A 2 7.19 11.15 -3.93
CA THR A 2 7.10 10.57 -2.60
C THR A 2 6.69 9.10 -2.70
N ILE A 3 6.91 8.34 -1.63
CA ILE A 3 6.44 6.95 -1.53
C ILE A 3 4.92 6.86 -1.76
N HIS A 4 4.15 7.84 -1.28
CA HIS A 4 2.71 7.84 -1.46
C HIS A 4 2.33 7.96 -2.94
N GLU A 5 2.95 8.90 -3.66
CA GLU A 5 2.74 9.08 -5.10
C GLU A 5 3.15 7.84 -5.91
N MET A 6 4.21 7.13 -5.51
CA MET A 6 4.61 5.86 -6.14
C MET A 6 3.53 4.79 -5.98
N PHE A 7 2.91 4.71 -4.81
CA PHE A 7 1.81 3.79 -4.59
C PHE A 7 0.57 4.21 -5.38
N GLU A 8 0.18 5.48 -5.35
CA GLU A 8 -0.96 5.97 -6.14
C GLU A 8 -0.77 5.64 -7.62
N ASP A 9 0.42 5.88 -8.15
CA ASP A 9 0.75 5.58 -9.53
C ASP A 9 0.79 4.06 -9.81
N ALA A 10 1.34 3.24 -8.91
CA ALA A 10 1.39 1.79 -9.08
C ALA A 10 0.02 1.11 -9.07
N PHE A 11 -0.91 1.63 -8.26
CA PHE A 11 -2.26 1.06 -8.10
C PHE A 11 -3.34 1.83 -8.85
N ARG A 12 -2.98 2.86 -9.62
CA ARG A 12 -3.89 3.59 -10.50
C ARG A 12 -4.58 2.61 -11.45
N GLY A 13 -5.92 2.62 -11.46
CA GLY A 13 -6.73 1.72 -12.29
C GLY A 13 -6.93 0.32 -11.72
N MET A 14 -6.45 0.04 -10.50
CA MET A 14 -6.69 -1.22 -9.79
C MET A 14 -7.82 -1.12 -8.76
N HIS A 15 -8.62 -0.05 -8.81
CA HIS A 15 -9.72 0.20 -7.87
C HIS A 15 -10.64 -1.01 -7.71
N GLY A 16 -10.95 -1.38 -6.46
CA GLY A 16 -11.76 -2.53 -6.10
C GLY A 16 -11.05 -3.87 -6.11
N LYS A 17 -9.81 -3.98 -6.64
CA LYS A 17 -9.03 -5.22 -6.58
C LYS A 17 -8.62 -5.53 -5.14
N GLU A 18 -8.69 -6.82 -4.80
CA GLU A 18 -8.17 -7.33 -3.55
C GLU A 18 -6.78 -7.91 -3.80
N LEU A 19 -5.81 -7.47 -3.01
CA LEU A 19 -4.41 -7.84 -3.12
C LEU A 19 -3.86 -8.23 -1.77
N CYS A 20 -3.01 -9.25 -1.77
CA CYS A 20 -2.22 -9.61 -0.61
C CYS A 20 -0.97 -8.74 -0.52
N THR A 21 -0.35 -8.68 0.67
CA THR A 21 0.91 -7.92 0.88
C THR A 21 1.98 -8.28 -0.14
N TYR A 22 2.16 -9.58 -0.44
CA TYR A 22 3.17 -10.01 -1.41
C TYR A 22 2.87 -9.54 -2.85
N GLU A 23 1.59 -9.41 -3.21
CA GLU A 23 1.17 -8.94 -4.53
C GLU A 23 1.44 -7.45 -4.68
N ILE A 24 1.13 -6.68 -3.63
CA ILE A 24 1.44 -5.26 -3.56
C ILE A 24 2.95 -5.04 -3.64
N GLU A 25 3.73 -5.81 -2.87
CA GLU A 25 5.19 -5.75 -2.90
C GLU A 25 5.74 -6.10 -4.30
N LYS A 26 5.15 -7.10 -4.97
CA LYS A 26 5.53 -7.47 -6.34
C LYS A 26 5.26 -6.35 -7.33
N ILE A 27 4.04 -5.80 -7.35
CA ILE A 27 3.63 -4.72 -8.26
C ILE A 27 4.53 -3.49 -8.10
N LEU A 28 4.87 -3.14 -6.85
CA LEU A 28 5.77 -2.03 -6.57
C LEU A 28 7.21 -2.28 -7.03
N LYS A 29 7.73 -3.49 -6.85
CA LYS A 29 9.07 -3.88 -7.35
C LYS A 29 9.12 -3.89 -8.87
N ASP A 30 8.09 -4.41 -9.52
CA ASP A 30 7.99 -4.45 -10.99
C ASP A 30 7.96 -3.03 -11.57
N LYS A 31 7.25 -2.10 -10.92
CA LYS A 31 7.14 -0.72 -11.41
C LYS A 31 8.28 0.21 -10.96
N PHE A 32 8.82 -0.03 -9.76
CA PHE A 32 9.85 0.79 -9.13
C PHE A 32 10.92 -0.09 -8.48
N PRO A 33 11.87 -0.65 -9.26
CA PRO A 33 12.86 -1.60 -8.76
C PRO A 33 13.83 -1.00 -7.72
N GLU A 34 13.98 0.33 -7.71
CA GLU A 34 14.77 1.08 -6.72
C GLU A 34 14.11 1.19 -5.33
N ILE A 35 12.84 0.78 -5.19
CA ILE A 35 12.09 0.93 -3.95
C ILE A 35 12.56 -0.09 -2.89
N LYS A 36 12.97 0.41 -1.71
CA LYS A 36 13.33 -0.44 -0.56
C LYS A 36 12.09 -0.87 0.21
N ILE A 37 11.48 -1.99 -0.22
CA ILE A 37 10.21 -2.54 0.31
C ILE A 37 10.22 -2.83 1.82
N GLY A 38 11.37 -3.14 2.42
CA GLY A 38 11.46 -3.51 3.85
C GLY A 38 10.86 -2.49 4.82
N SER A 39 10.75 -1.22 4.41
CA SER A 39 10.18 -0.13 5.23
C SER A 39 8.81 0.34 4.76
N ILE A 40 8.28 -0.24 3.67
CA ILE A 40 7.18 0.36 2.90
C ILE A 40 6.13 -0.71 2.59
N ARG A 41 5.27 -0.97 3.57
CA ARG A 41 4.13 -1.87 3.41
C ARG A 41 2.82 -1.11 3.57
N PRO A 42 1.75 -1.47 2.83
CA PRO A 42 0.40 -1.13 3.24
C PRO A 42 0.25 -1.56 4.70
N ASN A 43 -0.35 -0.70 5.52
CA ASN A 43 -0.26 -0.85 6.97
C ASN A 43 -1.03 -2.08 7.45
N ASP A 44 -0.36 -3.24 7.45
CA ASP A 44 -0.91 -4.51 7.91
C ASP A 44 -1.10 -4.53 9.43
N HIS A 45 -0.49 -3.59 10.14
CA HIS A 45 -0.61 -3.45 11.58
C HIS A 45 -1.03 -2.01 11.90
N ALA A 46 -2.31 -1.68 11.70
CA ALA A 46 -2.89 -0.44 12.21
C ALA A 46 -2.61 -0.20 13.71
N GLU A 47 -2.40 -1.29 14.46
CA GLU A 47 -2.20 -1.30 15.92
C GLU A 47 -0.72 -1.46 16.34
N GLY A 48 0.23 -1.63 15.41
CA GLY A 48 1.63 -2.00 15.74
C GLY A 48 2.72 -1.09 15.18
N ASN A 49 2.38 -0.17 14.27
CA ASN A 49 3.32 0.84 13.80
C ASN A 49 3.25 2.08 14.71
N LYS A 50 4.40 2.53 15.24
CA LYS A 50 4.50 3.81 15.98
C LYS A 50 3.89 5.00 15.20
N CYS A 51 3.85 4.91 13.86
CA CYS A 51 3.24 5.89 12.96
C CYS A 51 2.52 5.19 11.79
N PRO A 52 1.19 4.93 11.84
CA PRO A 52 0.43 4.60 10.63
C PRO A 52 0.61 5.71 9.58
N CYS A 53 0.59 5.37 8.27
CA CYS A 53 0.58 6.41 7.22
C CYS A 53 -0.53 7.41 7.52
N LYS A 54 -0.21 8.72 7.51
CA LYS A 54 -1.22 9.77 7.67
C LYS A 54 -2.38 9.62 6.67
N CYS A 55 -2.08 9.07 5.49
CA CYS A 55 -3.03 8.74 4.44
C CYS A 55 -4.05 7.65 4.83
N ALA A 56 -3.70 6.72 5.71
CA ALA A 56 -4.57 5.59 6.06
C ALA A 56 -5.85 6.01 6.82
N LYS A 57 -5.87 7.22 7.38
CA LYS A 57 -7.03 7.81 8.06
C LYS A 57 -7.69 8.94 7.26
N SER A 58 -7.35 9.10 5.98
CA SER A 58 -7.91 10.16 5.13
C SER A 58 -8.56 9.59 3.87
N GLU A 59 -9.22 10.47 3.12
CA GLU A 59 -9.78 10.18 1.79
C GLU A 59 -8.70 9.86 0.75
N ARG A 60 -7.42 10.07 1.08
CA ARG A 60 -6.26 9.73 0.23
C ARG A 60 -5.70 8.34 0.54
N ARG A 61 -6.45 7.49 1.24
CA ARG A 61 -6.01 6.10 1.45
C ARG A 61 -6.09 5.34 0.14
N ILE A 62 -5.03 4.61 -0.17
CA ILE A 62 -4.93 3.81 -1.39
C ILE A 62 -5.49 2.39 -1.15
N PHE A 63 -5.55 1.98 0.12
CA PHE A 63 -6.01 0.67 0.51
C PHE A 63 -6.94 0.72 1.71
N ASP A 64 -7.99 -0.09 1.66
CA ASP A 64 -8.69 -0.57 2.85
C ASP A 64 -8.16 -1.93 3.25
N ARG A 65 -7.90 -2.10 4.55
CA ARG A 65 -7.52 -3.39 5.11
C ARG A 65 -8.77 -4.24 5.26
N LEU A 66 -8.78 -5.41 4.62
CA LEU A 66 -9.85 -6.40 4.77
C LEU A 66 -9.56 -7.33 5.95
N MET A 67 -8.34 -7.89 5.97
CA MET A 67 -7.84 -8.74 7.03
C MET A 67 -6.30 -8.68 7.07
N ARG A 68 -5.67 -9.41 7.99
CA ARG A 68 -4.21 -9.50 8.02
C ARG A 68 -3.67 -10.06 6.70
N GLY A 69 -2.77 -9.32 6.08
CA GLY A 69 -2.11 -9.62 4.83
C GLY A 69 -2.94 -9.34 3.58
N LYS A 70 -4.17 -8.81 3.70
CA LYS A 70 -5.10 -8.63 2.56
C LYS A 70 -5.78 -7.26 2.57
N PHE A 71 -5.73 -6.61 1.41
CA PHE A 71 -6.17 -5.23 1.22
C PHE A 71 -7.04 -5.09 -0.03
N ARG A 72 -7.96 -4.13 -0.04
CA ARG A 72 -8.69 -3.68 -1.21
C ARG A 72 -8.16 -2.32 -1.65
N VAL A 73 -7.90 -2.13 -2.94
CA VAL A 73 -7.52 -0.83 -3.52
C VAL A 73 -8.73 0.10 -3.58
N ILE A 74 -8.57 1.35 -3.10
CA ILE A 74 -9.59 2.42 -3.06
C ILE A 74 -9.15 3.61 -3.92
#